data_AF-A0A1H5RMN6-F1
#
_entry.id   AF-A0A1H5RMN6-F1
#
_cell.length_a   1.000
_cell.length_b   1.000
_cell.length_c   1.000
_cell.angle_alpha   90.00
_cell.angle_beta   90.00
_cell.angle_gamma   90.00
#
_symmetry.space_group_name_H-M   'P 1'
#
loop_
_entity.id
_entity.type
_entity.pdbx_description
1 polymer ?
#
loop_
_entity_poly.entity_id
_entity_poly.type
_entity_poly.pdbx_seq_one_letter_code
_entity_poly.pdbx_strand_id
1 'polypeptide(L)'
;MQNNELFSEILAHVKARFSGENDHAVAVQHYLVNIFTGFVKSGFADPKFVTELTSGCDQKFWGCLSEALVADCLRCKYFPPRRRLGQGPDFLVMDGTRKIWIEVVCPEPIDIPENWLNPQQGRVVSFPHEQILLRWTSAIKNKAEILIGSVDKKGYLESGEVGPNDAYVIAVNGCRLRSGPFSALIGISQLPFAAEAVFPIGPYELKIDKTTHQVVDRGHQHRPHIRNKNKAEVPTFTFLDSRFNAISAIWAIDLNGSSIIDTIEPSAVIHNPNALNPIPLDFLPADNEYVAIQEENGYLLEKVRAKHGRLE
;
A
#
# COMPACT_ATOMS: atom_id res chain seq x y z
N MET A 1 -6.69 7.32 30.30
CA MET A 1 -6.64 5.84 30.38
C MET A 1 -5.33 5.47 31.05
N GLN A 2 -5.35 4.68 32.13
CA GLN A 2 -4.10 4.22 32.75
C GLN A 2 -3.40 3.21 31.80
N ASN A 3 -2.06 3.15 31.79
CA ASN A 3 -1.30 2.32 30.84
C ASN A 3 -1.72 0.84 30.83
N ASN A 4 -2.15 0.31 31.98
CA ASN A 4 -2.60 -1.09 32.11
C ASN A 4 -4.00 -1.32 31.54
N GLU A 5 -4.88 -0.31 31.58
CA GLU A 5 -6.23 -0.39 30.99
C GLU A 5 -6.16 -0.43 29.47
N LEU A 6 -5.37 0.48 28.86
CA LEU A 6 -5.17 0.53 27.41
C LEU A 6 -4.62 -0.78 26.85
N PHE A 7 -3.58 -1.32 27.51
CA PHE A 7 -2.99 -2.59 27.11
C PHE A 7 -4.02 -3.73 27.19
N SER A 8 -4.79 -3.79 28.28
CA SER A 8 -5.78 -4.86 28.49
C SER A 8 -6.92 -4.80 27.47
N GLU A 9 -7.41 -3.60 27.14
CA GLU A 9 -8.45 -3.39 26.12
C GLU A 9 -7.98 -3.85 24.74
N ILE A 10 -6.80 -3.39 24.31
CA ILE A 10 -6.22 -3.76 23.01
C ILE A 10 -5.95 -5.27 22.96
N LEU A 11 -5.37 -5.86 24.02
CA LEU A 11 -5.08 -7.29 24.08
C LEU A 11 -6.35 -8.14 23.92
N ALA A 12 -7.45 -7.76 24.57
CA ALA A 12 -8.71 -8.49 24.46
C ALA A 12 -9.20 -8.54 23.00
N HIS A 13 -9.15 -7.42 22.29
CA HIS A 13 -9.57 -7.34 20.89
C HIS A 13 -8.62 -8.08 19.94
N VAL A 14 -7.30 -7.98 20.15
CA VAL A 14 -6.33 -8.72 19.34
C VAL A 14 -6.51 -10.23 19.53
N LYS A 15 -6.71 -10.71 20.76
CA LYS A 15 -7.00 -12.13 21.06
C LYS A 15 -8.28 -12.63 20.41
N ALA A 16 -9.34 -11.82 20.43
CA ALA A 16 -10.60 -12.18 19.81
C ALA A 16 -10.47 -12.36 18.29
N ARG A 17 -9.58 -11.60 17.65
CA ARG A 17 -9.41 -11.60 16.19
C ARG A 17 -8.36 -12.59 15.69
N PHE A 18 -7.23 -12.69 16.36
CA PHE A 18 -6.16 -13.64 16.08
C PHE A 18 -6.23 -14.80 17.06
N SER A 19 -7.36 -15.52 17.05
CA SER A 19 -7.60 -16.61 17.99
C SER A 19 -6.61 -17.76 17.76
N GLY A 20 -6.09 -18.30 18.87
CA GLY A 20 -5.09 -19.35 18.84
C GLY A 20 -4.26 -19.35 20.11
N GLU A 21 -3.94 -20.55 20.59
CA GLU A 21 -3.13 -20.77 21.80
C GLU A 21 -1.75 -21.34 21.49
N ASN A 22 -1.44 -21.58 20.22
CA ASN A 22 -0.10 -21.99 19.83
C ASN A 22 0.89 -20.82 19.94
N ASP A 23 2.18 -21.15 20.07
CA ASP A 23 3.25 -20.18 20.30
C ASP A 23 3.29 -19.08 19.22
N HIS A 24 3.00 -19.42 17.97
CA HIS A 24 2.97 -18.46 16.86
C HIS A 24 1.83 -17.45 17.01
N ALA A 25 0.63 -17.91 17.32
CA ALA A 25 -0.53 -17.06 17.54
C ALA A 25 -0.31 -16.12 18.74
N VAL A 26 0.25 -16.64 19.83
CA VAL A 26 0.59 -15.85 21.02
C VAL A 26 1.66 -14.80 20.67
N ALA A 27 2.70 -15.16 19.93
CA ALA A 27 3.75 -14.24 19.50
C ALA A 27 3.19 -13.08 18.65
N VAL A 28 2.34 -13.39 17.67
CA VAL A 28 1.67 -12.37 16.82
C VAL A 28 0.77 -11.47 17.68
N GLN A 29 -0.04 -12.03 18.58
CA GLN A 29 -0.89 -11.24 19.48
C GLN A 29 -0.06 -10.26 20.32
N HIS A 30 1.01 -10.74 20.97
CA HIS A 30 1.89 -9.89 21.78
C HIS A 30 2.59 -8.82 20.95
N TYR A 31 3.08 -9.18 19.77
CA TYR A 31 3.69 -8.25 18.84
C TYR A 31 2.74 -7.12 18.45
N LEU A 32 1.53 -7.45 17.98
CA LEU A 32 0.54 -6.45 17.58
C LEU A 32 0.13 -5.53 18.73
N VAL A 33 -0.06 -6.08 19.94
CA VAL A 33 -0.39 -5.26 21.12
C VAL A 33 0.75 -4.31 21.45
N ASN A 34 2.00 -4.75 21.36
CA ASN A 34 3.17 -3.89 21.58
C ASN A 34 3.26 -2.78 20.53
N ILE A 35 3.01 -3.10 19.25
CA ILE A 35 2.97 -2.12 18.16
C ILE A 35 1.85 -1.09 18.39
N PHE A 36 0.63 -1.53 18.68
CA PHE A 36 -0.50 -0.62 18.88
C PHE A 36 -0.32 0.27 20.11
N THR A 37 0.11 -0.31 21.23
CA THR A 37 0.36 0.48 22.44
C THR A 37 1.55 1.43 22.28
N GLY A 38 2.60 1.02 21.58
CA GLY A 38 3.73 1.86 21.20
C GLY A 38 3.30 3.02 20.31
N PHE A 39 2.47 2.76 19.31
CA PHE A 39 1.96 3.78 18.40
C PHE A 39 1.10 4.82 19.12
N VAL A 40 0.18 4.40 20.00
CA VAL A 40 -0.61 5.32 20.83
C VAL A 40 0.31 6.16 21.75
N LYS A 41 1.30 5.53 22.39
CA LYS A 41 2.24 6.21 23.29
C LYS A 41 3.17 7.19 22.58
N SER A 42 3.45 6.96 21.30
CA SER A 42 4.27 7.89 20.48
C SER A 42 3.63 9.26 20.32
N GLY A 43 2.31 9.37 20.53
CA GLY A 43 1.54 10.60 20.30
C GLY A 43 1.22 10.87 18.83
N PHE A 44 1.56 9.96 17.91
CA PHE A 44 1.26 10.09 16.49
C PHE A 44 -0.08 9.47 16.07
N ALA A 45 -0.66 8.59 16.90
CA ALA A 45 -1.97 8.01 16.62
C ALA A 45 -3.09 9.06 16.65
N ASP A 46 -4.07 8.92 15.75
CA ASP A 46 -5.30 9.73 15.78
C ASP A 46 -6.03 9.53 17.13
N PRO A 47 -6.62 10.58 17.73
CA PRO A 47 -7.46 10.45 18.92
C PRO A 47 -8.52 9.34 18.86
N LYS A 48 -9.04 9.00 17.66
CA LYS A 48 -10.03 7.94 17.46
C LYS A 48 -9.44 6.55 17.26
N PHE A 49 -8.11 6.41 17.21
CA PHE A 49 -7.42 5.15 16.86
C PHE A 49 -7.88 3.98 17.72
N VAL A 50 -7.87 4.11 19.04
CA VAL A 50 -8.26 3.02 19.95
C VAL A 50 -9.73 2.66 19.73
N THR A 51 -10.61 3.65 19.68
CA THR A 51 -12.05 3.45 19.44
C THR A 51 -12.33 2.77 18.09
N GLU A 52 -11.55 3.06 17.04
CA GLU A 52 -11.69 2.44 15.73
C GLU A 52 -11.10 1.02 15.71
N LEU A 53 -9.96 0.80 16.35
CA LEU A 53 -9.33 -0.50 16.52
C LEU A 53 -10.25 -1.47 17.29
N THR A 54 -10.94 -0.99 18.33
CA THR A 54 -11.78 -1.79 19.22
C THR A 54 -13.27 -1.81 18.81
N SER A 55 -13.63 -1.12 17.73
CA SER A 55 -15.03 -0.91 17.33
C SER A 55 -15.75 -2.17 16.84
N GLY A 56 -15.04 -3.28 16.63
CA GLY A 56 -15.57 -4.49 15.98
C GLY A 56 -15.80 -4.36 14.46
N CYS A 57 -15.54 -3.19 13.87
CA CYS A 57 -15.63 -2.99 12.43
C CYS A 57 -14.33 -3.43 11.76
N ASP A 58 -14.44 -4.41 10.86
CA ASP A 58 -13.30 -4.99 10.14
C ASP A 58 -12.48 -3.97 9.38
N GLN A 59 -13.13 -3.06 8.65
CA GLN A 59 -12.41 -2.05 7.87
C GLN A 59 -11.61 -1.10 8.76
N LYS A 60 -12.19 -0.69 9.88
CA LYS A 60 -11.53 0.19 10.84
C LYS A 60 -10.34 -0.50 11.50
N PHE A 61 -10.52 -1.75 11.93
CA PHE A 61 -9.44 -2.54 12.50
C PHE A 61 -8.23 -2.62 11.57
N TRP A 62 -8.45 -2.99 10.29
CA TRP A 62 -7.36 -3.14 9.34
C TRP A 62 -6.73 -1.80 8.91
N GLY A 63 -7.51 -0.71 8.94
CA GLY A 63 -6.98 0.66 8.83
C GLY A 63 -5.99 0.97 9.95
N CYS A 64 -6.44 0.85 11.20
CA CYS A 64 -5.60 1.08 12.38
C CYS A 64 -4.36 0.16 12.41
N LEU A 65 -4.53 -1.11 12.06
CA LEU A 65 -3.41 -2.04 11.98
C LEU A 65 -2.36 -1.58 10.96
N SER A 66 -2.82 -1.14 9.78
CA SER A 66 -1.93 -0.67 8.71
C SER A 66 -1.20 0.60 9.11
N GLU A 67 -1.90 1.57 9.70
CA GLU A 67 -1.28 2.80 10.21
C GLU A 67 -0.19 2.48 11.23
N ALA A 68 -0.48 1.64 12.23
CA ALA A 68 0.47 1.33 13.28
C ALA A 68 1.71 0.58 12.78
N LEU A 69 1.55 -0.38 11.85
CA LEU A 69 2.68 -1.07 11.23
C LEU A 69 3.50 -0.15 10.32
N VAL A 70 2.86 0.74 9.56
CA VAL A 70 3.57 1.77 8.78
C VAL A 70 4.35 2.70 9.70
N ALA A 71 3.78 3.11 10.83
CA ALA A 71 4.48 3.93 11.82
C ALA A 71 5.71 3.21 12.38
N ASP A 72 5.64 1.90 12.64
CA ASP A 72 6.80 1.10 13.05
C ASP A 72 7.87 1.03 11.96
N CYS A 73 7.49 0.83 10.69
CA CYS A 73 8.45 0.91 9.57
C CYS A 73 9.15 2.28 9.51
N LEU A 74 8.45 3.35 9.85
CA LEU A 74 8.96 4.71 9.84
C LEU A 74 9.67 5.13 11.13
N ARG A 75 9.86 4.24 12.12
CA ARG A 75 10.39 4.59 13.46
C ARG A 75 11.74 5.32 13.47
N CYS A 76 12.56 5.12 12.44
CA CYS A 76 13.87 5.78 12.30
C CYS A 76 13.79 7.16 11.61
N LYS A 77 12.60 7.60 11.19
CA LYS A 77 12.38 8.90 10.57
C LYS A 77 12.04 9.96 11.61
N TYR A 78 12.32 11.21 11.28
CA TYR A 78 11.93 12.34 12.11
C TYR A 78 10.48 12.76 11.83
N PHE A 79 9.64 12.68 12.85
CA PHE A 79 8.26 13.17 12.85
C PHE A 79 8.24 14.57 13.48
N PRO A 80 7.97 15.63 12.70
CA PRO A 80 7.88 16.97 13.25
C PRO A 80 6.55 17.12 14.03
N PRO A 81 6.47 18.04 15.01
CA PRO A 81 5.23 18.31 15.71
C PRO A 81 4.10 18.74 14.76
N ARG A 82 2.94 18.10 14.87
CA ARG A 82 1.72 18.48 14.13
C ARG A 82 0.84 19.38 14.99
N ARG A 83 0.31 20.46 14.39
CA ARG A 83 -0.61 21.39 15.07
C ARG A 83 -1.96 20.75 15.39
N ARG A 84 -2.43 19.85 14.52
CA ARG A 84 -3.74 19.17 14.64
C ARG A 84 -3.54 17.70 14.31
N LEU A 85 -3.53 16.85 15.35
CA LEU A 85 -3.55 15.40 15.18
C LEU A 85 -4.92 14.97 14.63
N GLY A 86 -4.93 13.99 13.73
CA GLY A 86 -6.15 13.50 13.08
C GLY A 86 -6.74 14.41 11.98
N GLN A 87 -5.99 15.43 11.53
CA GLN A 87 -6.38 16.26 10.38
C GLN A 87 -5.32 16.22 9.29
N GLY A 88 -5.76 16.01 8.05
CA GLY A 88 -4.86 15.81 6.92
C GLY A 88 -4.37 14.36 6.84
N PRO A 89 -3.23 14.12 6.18
CA PRO A 89 -2.74 12.76 5.98
C PRO A 89 -2.29 12.05 7.26
N ASP A 90 -2.18 10.73 7.22
CA ASP A 90 -1.85 9.92 8.40
C ASP A 90 -0.48 10.29 9.01
N PHE A 91 0.56 10.43 8.18
CA PHE A 91 1.90 10.76 8.65
C PHE A 91 2.51 11.97 7.95
N LEU A 92 3.28 12.73 8.73
CA LEU A 92 4.24 13.71 8.25
C LEU A 92 5.62 13.30 8.74
N VAL A 93 6.55 13.11 7.80
CA VAL A 93 7.97 12.86 8.10
C VAL A 93 8.85 13.87 7.37
N MET A 94 10.07 14.06 7.86
CA MET A 94 11.04 14.99 7.26
C MET A 94 12.15 14.25 6.51
N ASP A 95 12.52 14.82 5.37
CA ASP A 95 13.78 14.57 4.67
C ASP A 95 14.59 15.87 4.64
N GLY A 96 15.50 16.02 5.60
CA GLY A 96 16.13 17.31 5.88
C GLY A 96 15.08 18.39 6.19
N THR A 97 14.98 19.41 5.34
CA THR A 97 13.98 20.50 5.46
C THR A 97 12.68 20.21 4.72
N ARG A 98 12.60 19.10 3.97
CA ARG A 98 11.47 18.78 3.12
C ARG A 98 10.43 17.95 3.87
N LYS A 99 9.17 18.32 3.71
CA LYS A 99 8.02 17.58 4.25
C LYS A 99 7.59 16.49 3.28
N ILE A 100 7.37 15.30 3.81
CA ILE A 100 6.84 14.16 3.07
C ILE A 100 5.63 13.66 3.84
N TRP A 101 4.47 13.80 3.21
CA TRP A 101 3.20 13.28 3.71
C TRP A 101 2.99 11.85 3.23
N ILE A 102 2.50 10.99 4.11
CA ILE A 102 2.19 9.59 3.81
C ILE A 102 0.75 9.33 4.25
N GLU A 103 -0.07 8.92 3.29
CA GLU A 103 -1.46 8.55 3.49
C GLU A 103 -1.62 7.05 3.33
N VAL A 104 -2.10 6.38 4.38
CA VAL A 104 -2.26 4.93 4.45
C VAL A 104 -3.66 4.52 4.01
N VAL A 105 -3.74 3.40 3.31
CA VAL A 105 -5.00 2.75 2.96
C VAL A 105 -4.85 1.24 2.97
N CYS A 106 -5.80 0.54 3.60
CA CYS A 106 -5.97 -0.90 3.49
C CYS A 106 -7.27 -1.19 2.73
N PRO A 107 -7.20 -1.57 1.44
CA PRO A 107 -8.40 -1.80 0.64
C PRO A 107 -9.24 -2.95 1.19
N GLU A 108 -10.57 -2.79 1.14
CA GLU A 108 -11.48 -3.89 1.42
C GLU A 108 -11.45 -4.95 0.32
N PRO A 109 -11.57 -6.25 0.66
CA PRO A 109 -11.63 -7.34 -0.30
C PRO A 109 -13.02 -7.45 -0.97
N ILE A 110 -13.58 -6.32 -1.40
CA ILE A 110 -14.87 -6.26 -2.10
C ILE A 110 -14.73 -6.91 -3.48
N ASP A 111 -15.69 -7.76 -3.82
CA ASP A 111 -15.75 -8.53 -5.07
C ASP A 111 -14.53 -9.46 -5.30
N ILE A 112 -13.72 -9.74 -4.25
CA ILE A 112 -12.70 -10.79 -4.29
C ILE A 112 -13.36 -12.15 -4.03
N PRO A 113 -13.09 -13.20 -4.82
CA PRO A 113 -13.69 -14.52 -4.60
C PRO A 113 -13.40 -15.10 -3.21
N GLU A 114 -14.43 -15.63 -2.55
CA GLU A 114 -14.32 -16.21 -1.21
C GLU A 114 -13.35 -17.41 -1.17
N ASN A 115 -13.35 -18.23 -2.22
CA ASN A 115 -12.41 -19.35 -2.35
C ASN A 115 -10.95 -18.91 -2.52
N TRP A 116 -10.69 -17.66 -2.92
CA TRP A 116 -9.35 -17.09 -2.91
C TRP A 116 -8.96 -16.63 -1.51
N LEU A 117 -9.83 -15.91 -0.80
CA LEU A 117 -9.54 -15.41 0.55
C LEU A 117 -9.41 -16.55 1.57
N ASN A 118 -10.28 -17.56 1.45
CA ASN A 118 -10.36 -18.73 2.31
C ASN A 118 -10.22 -20.01 1.48
N PRO A 119 -9.00 -20.34 1.01
CA PRO A 119 -8.77 -21.50 0.15
C PRO A 119 -9.03 -22.79 0.91
N GLN A 120 -9.76 -23.71 0.28
CA GLN A 120 -9.98 -25.05 0.82
C GLN A 120 -8.84 -25.97 0.41
N GLN A 121 -8.32 -26.75 1.37
CA GLN A 121 -7.27 -27.72 1.12
C GLN A 121 -7.67 -28.70 0.01
N GLY A 122 -6.75 -28.93 -0.94
CA GLY A 122 -6.98 -29.83 -2.07
C GLY A 122 -7.84 -29.26 -3.21
N ARG A 123 -8.24 -27.97 -3.16
CA ARG A 123 -8.95 -27.31 -4.26
C ARG A 123 -8.05 -26.32 -5.00
N VAL A 124 -8.19 -26.33 -6.33
CA VAL A 124 -7.55 -25.34 -7.21
C VAL A 124 -8.40 -24.07 -7.24
N VAL A 125 -7.74 -22.92 -7.15
CA VAL A 125 -8.37 -21.59 -7.18
C VAL A 125 -7.69 -20.73 -8.23
N SER A 126 -8.47 -19.96 -8.98
CA SER A 126 -7.95 -18.98 -9.93
C SER A 126 -7.48 -17.72 -9.22
N PHE A 127 -6.33 -17.18 -9.61
CA PHE A 127 -5.84 -15.90 -9.11
C PHE A 127 -6.74 -14.74 -9.59
N PRO A 128 -7.44 -14.00 -8.69
CA PRO A 128 -8.42 -12.98 -9.06
C PRO A 128 -7.74 -11.64 -9.37
N HIS A 129 -6.85 -11.64 -10.35
CA HIS A 129 -5.97 -10.51 -10.62
C HIS A 129 -6.71 -9.21 -10.96
N GLU A 130 -7.79 -9.27 -11.76
CA GLU A 130 -8.56 -8.07 -12.12
C GLU A 130 -9.27 -7.50 -10.91
N GLN A 131 -9.84 -8.35 -10.06
CA GLN A 131 -10.56 -7.93 -8.86
C GLN A 131 -9.59 -7.29 -7.85
N ILE A 132 -8.40 -7.87 -7.67
CA ILE A 132 -7.33 -7.28 -6.85
C ILE A 132 -6.89 -5.93 -7.42
N LEU A 133 -6.57 -5.86 -8.72
CA LEU A 133 -6.13 -4.62 -9.36
C LEU A 133 -7.20 -3.51 -9.31
N LEU A 134 -8.49 -3.87 -9.39
CA LEU A 134 -9.61 -2.94 -9.17
C LEU A 134 -9.63 -2.36 -7.73
N ARG A 135 -9.22 -3.13 -6.72
CA ARG A 135 -9.08 -2.61 -5.34
C ARG A 135 -7.90 -1.64 -5.23
N TRP A 136 -6.76 -1.95 -5.85
CA TRP A 136 -5.59 -1.06 -5.89
C TRP A 136 -5.90 0.26 -6.59
N THR A 137 -6.41 0.20 -7.82
CA THR A 137 -6.79 1.40 -8.60
C THR A 137 -7.82 2.26 -7.87
N SER A 138 -8.85 1.65 -7.25
CA SER A 138 -9.84 2.39 -6.47
C SER A 138 -9.23 3.03 -5.23
N ALA A 139 -8.35 2.33 -4.50
CA ALA A 139 -7.74 2.87 -3.29
C ALA A 139 -6.82 4.06 -3.60
N ILE A 140 -5.98 3.94 -4.63
CA ILE A 140 -5.09 5.01 -5.10
C ILE A 140 -5.93 6.21 -5.54
N LYS A 141 -6.94 5.99 -6.38
CA LYS A 141 -7.83 7.05 -6.87
C LYS A 141 -8.53 7.79 -5.72
N ASN A 142 -9.10 7.07 -4.77
CA ASN A 142 -9.81 7.69 -3.65
C ASN A 142 -8.88 8.60 -2.81
N LYS A 143 -7.65 8.15 -2.53
CA LYS A 143 -6.67 8.96 -1.78
C LYS A 143 -6.13 10.12 -2.61
N ALA A 144 -5.97 9.94 -3.91
CA ALA A 144 -5.63 11.01 -4.83
C ALA A 144 -6.70 12.11 -4.88
N GLU A 145 -7.98 11.74 -4.93
CA GLU A 145 -9.10 12.70 -4.90
C GLU A 145 -9.20 13.43 -3.56
N ILE A 146 -8.82 12.81 -2.45
CA ILE A 146 -8.71 13.50 -1.16
C ILE A 146 -7.57 14.54 -1.16
N LEU A 147 -6.43 14.22 -1.79
CA LEU A 147 -5.31 15.15 -1.93
C LEU A 147 -5.67 16.35 -2.82
N ILE A 148 -6.17 16.08 -4.02
CA ILE A 148 -6.38 17.08 -5.08
C ILE A 148 -7.70 17.82 -4.89
N GLY A 149 -8.72 17.13 -4.37
CA GLY A 149 -10.09 17.58 -4.28
C GLY A 149 -10.98 16.96 -5.35
N SER A 150 -12.28 17.14 -5.16
CA SER A 150 -13.33 16.81 -6.13
C SER A 150 -14.21 18.03 -6.37
N VAL A 151 -15.14 17.93 -7.32
CA VAL A 151 -16.07 19.04 -7.67
C VAL A 151 -16.78 19.60 -6.43
N ASP A 152 -17.09 18.75 -5.45
CA ASP A 152 -17.88 19.10 -4.27
C ASP A 152 -17.05 19.29 -2.99
N LYS A 153 -15.74 19.01 -3.02
CA LYS A 153 -14.91 19.00 -1.80
C LYS A 153 -13.48 19.44 -2.09
N LYS A 154 -13.03 20.46 -1.34
CA LYS A 154 -11.62 20.89 -1.31
C LYS A 154 -10.71 19.75 -0.86
N GLY A 155 -9.65 19.49 -1.62
CA GLY A 155 -8.61 18.54 -1.25
C GLY A 155 -7.60 19.13 -0.27
N TYR A 156 -6.69 18.28 0.22
CA TYR A 156 -5.63 18.70 1.15
C TYR A 156 -4.70 19.79 0.60
N LEU A 157 -4.49 19.84 -0.72
CA LEU A 157 -3.71 20.91 -1.35
C LEU A 157 -4.43 22.25 -1.27
N GLU A 158 -5.72 22.28 -1.57
CA GLU A 158 -6.52 23.51 -1.56
C GLU A 158 -6.80 23.99 -0.13
N SER A 159 -6.96 23.07 0.83
CA SER A 159 -7.14 23.41 2.25
C SER A 159 -5.84 23.84 2.94
N GLY A 160 -4.68 23.63 2.30
CA GLY A 160 -3.36 23.92 2.85
C GLY A 160 -2.89 22.94 3.94
N GLU A 161 -3.54 21.77 4.05
CA GLU A 161 -3.07 20.69 4.94
C GLU A 161 -1.78 20.07 4.39
N VAL A 162 -1.69 19.94 3.05
CA VAL A 162 -0.46 19.59 2.32
C VAL A 162 0.00 20.82 1.56
N GLY A 163 1.25 21.23 1.77
CA GLY A 163 1.84 22.38 1.08
C GLY A 163 2.15 22.08 -0.39
N PRO A 164 2.19 23.10 -1.27
CA PRO A 164 2.43 22.90 -2.71
C PRO A 164 3.82 22.36 -3.05
N ASN A 165 4.79 22.45 -2.13
CA ASN A 165 6.15 21.95 -2.27
C ASN A 165 6.40 20.68 -1.43
N ASP A 166 5.37 20.19 -0.72
CA ASP A 166 5.47 18.98 0.07
C ASP A 166 5.35 17.76 -0.85
N ALA A 167 6.08 16.69 -0.54
CA ALA A 167 5.89 15.42 -1.22
C ALA A 167 4.68 14.67 -0.63
N TYR A 168 4.04 13.83 -1.43
CA TYR A 168 2.87 13.06 -1.02
C TYR A 168 2.96 11.61 -1.50
N VAL A 169 2.89 10.67 -0.57
CA VAL A 169 2.97 9.24 -0.82
C VAL A 169 1.64 8.59 -0.42
N ILE A 170 1.16 7.66 -1.23
CA ILE A 170 0.05 6.79 -0.85
C ILE A 170 0.63 5.42 -0.49
N ALA A 171 0.52 5.03 0.78
CA ALA A 171 0.88 3.71 1.26
C ALA A 171 -0.33 2.78 1.19
N VAL A 172 -0.30 1.81 0.27
CA VAL A 172 -1.40 0.86 0.06
C VAL A 172 -1.01 -0.49 0.66
N ASN A 173 -1.69 -0.88 1.74
CA ASN A 173 -1.52 -2.18 2.37
C ASN A 173 -2.47 -3.23 1.76
N GLY A 174 -1.91 -4.09 0.90
CA GLY A 174 -2.64 -5.13 0.18
C GLY A 174 -2.93 -6.40 0.98
N CYS A 175 -2.60 -6.45 2.28
CA CYS A 175 -2.61 -7.68 3.08
C CYS A 175 -3.99 -8.38 3.20
N ARG A 176 -5.08 -7.68 2.91
CA ARG A 176 -6.44 -8.27 2.89
C ARG A 176 -6.84 -8.86 1.54
N LEU A 177 -6.05 -8.62 0.50
CA LEU A 177 -6.33 -9.05 -0.87
C LEU A 177 -5.66 -10.39 -1.21
N ARG A 178 -4.86 -10.93 -0.29
CA ARG A 178 -4.10 -12.17 -0.48
C ARG A 178 -4.78 -13.39 0.13
N SER A 179 -4.21 -14.56 -0.16
CA SER A 179 -4.67 -15.86 0.32
C SER A 179 -3.68 -16.44 1.33
N GLY A 180 -4.09 -16.57 2.59
CA GLY A 180 -3.24 -17.13 3.65
C GLY A 180 -1.90 -16.39 3.82
N PRO A 181 -0.79 -17.08 4.13
CA PRO A 181 0.51 -16.46 4.39
C PRO A 181 1.20 -15.96 3.11
N PHE A 182 0.69 -16.29 1.92
CA PHE A 182 1.34 -15.97 0.66
C PHE A 182 0.98 -14.56 0.20
N SER A 183 2.00 -13.72 0.01
CA SER A 183 1.79 -12.36 -0.47
C SER A 183 1.12 -12.34 -1.84
N ALA A 184 0.21 -11.37 -2.04
CA ALA A 184 -0.37 -11.03 -3.34
C ALA A 184 0.05 -9.63 -3.79
N LEU A 185 1.27 -9.19 -3.45
CA LEU A 185 1.79 -7.88 -3.85
C LEU A 185 2.14 -7.81 -5.34
N ILE A 186 2.56 -8.94 -5.94
CA ILE A 186 2.95 -9.05 -7.34
C ILE A 186 1.75 -9.46 -8.20
N GLY A 187 1.52 -8.69 -9.27
CA GLY A 187 0.47 -8.95 -10.25
C GLY A 187 0.91 -9.86 -11.39
N ILE A 188 0.03 -10.03 -12.39
CA ILE A 188 0.26 -10.94 -13.52
C ILE A 188 1.33 -10.46 -14.50
N SER A 189 1.68 -9.17 -14.45
CA SER A 189 2.82 -8.59 -15.18
C SER A 189 4.17 -9.00 -14.58
N GLN A 190 4.19 -9.69 -13.43
CA GLN A 190 5.39 -9.94 -12.61
C GLN A 190 5.96 -8.68 -11.95
N LEU A 191 5.23 -7.56 -11.99
CA LEU A 191 5.51 -6.33 -11.25
C LEU A 191 4.50 -6.17 -10.10
N PRO A 192 4.76 -5.29 -9.12
CA PRO A 192 3.79 -5.01 -8.06
C PRO A 192 2.44 -4.53 -8.62
N PHE A 193 1.33 -4.88 -7.98
CA PHE A 193 0.00 -4.36 -8.37
C PHE A 193 -0.07 -2.83 -8.40
N ALA A 194 0.71 -2.16 -7.55
CA ALA A 194 0.86 -0.71 -7.60
C ALA A 194 1.36 -0.22 -8.97
N ALA A 195 2.30 -0.93 -9.59
CA ALA A 195 2.81 -0.60 -10.92
C ALA A 195 1.72 -0.81 -11.99
N GLU A 196 1.02 -1.96 -11.95
CA GLU A 196 -0.11 -2.23 -12.86
C GLU A 196 -1.30 -1.27 -12.68
N ALA A 197 -1.41 -0.60 -11.53
CA ALA A 197 -2.47 0.34 -11.23
C ALA A 197 -2.19 1.76 -11.72
N VAL A 198 -0.91 2.13 -11.84
CA VAL A 198 -0.48 3.50 -12.18
C VAL A 198 0.21 3.63 -13.54
N PHE A 199 0.64 2.51 -14.12
CA PHE A 199 1.11 2.40 -15.51
C PHE A 199 0.29 1.37 -16.29
N PRO A 200 0.07 1.58 -17.61
CA PRO A 200 -0.77 0.73 -18.46
C PRO A 200 -0.08 -0.60 -18.81
N ILE A 201 0.39 -1.33 -17.80
CA ILE A 201 1.16 -2.56 -17.92
C ILE A 201 0.23 -3.76 -17.72
N GLY A 202 0.22 -4.64 -18.71
CA GLY A 202 -0.47 -5.91 -18.71
C GLY A 202 0.47 -7.10 -18.51
N PRO A 203 -0.03 -8.34 -18.66
CA PRO A 203 0.80 -9.54 -18.58
C PRO A 203 1.93 -9.57 -19.61
N TYR A 204 2.98 -10.33 -19.31
CA TYR A 204 4.09 -10.57 -20.22
C TYR A 204 3.62 -11.36 -21.45
N GLU A 205 3.92 -10.87 -22.65
CA GLU A 205 3.55 -11.45 -23.92
C GLU A 205 4.77 -11.85 -24.76
N LEU A 206 4.62 -12.96 -25.49
CA LEU A 206 5.58 -13.43 -26.48
C LEU A 206 4.90 -13.38 -27.85
N LYS A 207 5.48 -12.66 -28.81
CA LYS A 207 5.02 -12.71 -30.20
C LYS A 207 5.77 -13.81 -30.91
N ILE A 208 5.03 -14.82 -31.37
CA ILE A 208 5.57 -15.99 -32.05
C ILE A 208 5.19 -15.91 -33.53
N ASP A 209 6.19 -15.98 -34.39
CA ASP A 209 5.97 -16.11 -35.83
C ASP A 209 5.36 -17.49 -36.12
N LYS A 210 4.19 -17.49 -36.77
CA LYS A 210 3.42 -18.71 -37.04
C LYS A 210 4.08 -19.64 -38.06
N THR A 211 5.00 -19.14 -38.87
CA THR A 211 5.69 -19.90 -39.92
C THR A 211 7.01 -20.46 -39.41
N THR A 212 7.80 -19.65 -38.71
CA THR A 212 9.12 -20.06 -38.21
C THR A 212 9.07 -20.68 -36.81
N HIS A 213 7.95 -20.51 -36.10
CA HIS A 213 7.78 -20.86 -34.68
C HIS A 213 8.80 -20.20 -33.74
N GLN A 214 9.47 -19.14 -34.20
CA GLN A 214 10.42 -18.39 -33.41
C GLN A 214 9.75 -17.23 -32.68
N VAL A 215 10.28 -16.90 -31.51
CA VAL A 215 9.89 -15.69 -30.78
C VAL A 215 10.51 -14.49 -31.47
N VAL A 216 9.67 -13.62 -32.03
CA VAL A 216 10.10 -12.41 -32.77
C VAL A 216 10.08 -11.15 -31.92
N ASP A 217 9.34 -11.15 -30.81
CA ASP A 217 9.25 -10.02 -29.89
C ASP A 217 8.82 -10.50 -28.49
N ARG A 218 9.19 -9.74 -27.46
CA ARG A 218 8.87 -10.02 -26.06
C ARG A 218 8.67 -8.71 -25.31
N GLY A 219 7.66 -8.66 -24.45
CA GLY A 219 7.41 -7.48 -23.63
C GLY A 219 6.17 -7.64 -22.78
N HIS A 220 5.62 -6.53 -22.29
CA HIS A 220 4.34 -6.52 -21.60
C HIS A 220 3.24 -6.00 -22.51
N GLN A 221 2.06 -6.59 -22.39
CA GLN A 221 0.87 -6.08 -23.06
C GLN A 221 0.59 -4.64 -22.62
N HIS A 222 0.28 -3.73 -23.55
CA HIS A 222 -0.23 -2.41 -23.20
C HIS A 222 -1.71 -2.51 -22.77
N ARG A 223 -2.00 -2.27 -21.49
CA ARG A 223 -3.31 -2.42 -20.87
C ARG A 223 -3.71 -1.14 -20.13
N PRO A 224 -4.25 -0.11 -20.83
CA PRO A 224 -4.59 1.18 -20.24
C PRO A 224 -5.89 1.17 -19.43
N HIS A 225 -6.70 0.11 -19.54
CA HIS A 225 -7.94 -0.02 -18.80
C HIS A 225 -8.15 -1.46 -18.36
N ILE A 226 -8.86 -1.62 -17.25
CA ILE A 226 -9.47 -2.88 -16.81
C ILE A 226 -10.98 -2.69 -16.66
N ARG A 227 -11.75 -3.75 -16.82
CA ARG A 227 -13.21 -3.67 -16.71
C ARG A 227 -13.66 -4.03 -15.30
N ASN A 228 -14.52 -3.20 -14.73
CA ASN A 228 -15.20 -3.56 -13.48
C ASN A 228 -16.37 -4.52 -13.73
N LYS A 229 -17.05 -4.96 -12.65
CA LYS A 229 -18.23 -5.84 -12.74
C LYS A 229 -19.39 -5.29 -13.58
N ASN A 230 -19.48 -3.98 -13.72
CA ASN A 230 -20.47 -3.29 -14.55
C ASN A 230 -19.98 -3.07 -15.99
N LYS A 231 -18.84 -3.66 -16.37
CA LYS A 231 -18.16 -3.49 -17.67
C LYS A 231 -17.67 -2.07 -17.96
N ALA A 232 -17.68 -1.18 -16.96
CA ALA A 232 -17.10 0.14 -17.11
C ALA A 232 -15.57 0.05 -17.08
N GLU A 233 -14.93 0.90 -17.88
CA GLU A 233 -13.47 0.96 -17.99
C GLU A 233 -12.90 1.76 -16.82
N VAL A 234 -11.94 1.16 -16.12
CA VAL A 234 -11.16 1.76 -15.04
C VAL A 234 -9.74 1.98 -15.56
N PRO A 235 -9.24 3.23 -15.60
CA PRO A 235 -7.91 3.51 -16.12
C PRO A 235 -6.81 2.99 -15.19
N THR A 236 -5.69 2.59 -15.78
CA THR A 236 -4.49 2.07 -15.08
C THR A 236 -3.25 2.93 -15.32
N PHE A 237 -3.42 4.18 -15.75
CA PHE A 237 -2.33 5.09 -16.12
C PHE A 237 -2.26 6.33 -15.23
N THR A 238 -2.59 6.21 -13.94
CA THR A 238 -2.65 7.34 -12.99
C THR A 238 -1.40 8.22 -13.03
N PHE A 239 -0.19 7.67 -13.15
CA PHE A 239 1.05 8.46 -13.18
C PHE A 239 1.34 9.12 -14.54
N LEU A 240 0.60 8.76 -15.58
CA LEU A 240 0.70 9.40 -16.90
C LEU A 240 -0.33 10.52 -17.09
N ASP A 241 -1.23 10.70 -16.13
CA ASP A 241 -2.25 11.74 -16.14
C ASP A 241 -1.82 12.90 -15.23
N SER A 242 -1.67 14.09 -15.83
CA SER A 242 -1.13 15.28 -15.18
C SER A 242 -1.93 15.74 -13.96
N ARG A 243 -3.21 15.34 -13.85
CA ARG A 243 -4.05 15.61 -12.68
C ARG A 243 -3.45 15.01 -11.41
N PHE A 244 -2.68 13.93 -11.52
CA PHE A 244 -2.10 13.20 -10.41
C PHE A 244 -0.63 13.52 -10.13
N ASN A 245 -0.06 14.55 -10.77
CA ASN A 245 1.34 14.94 -10.58
C ASN A 245 1.67 15.38 -9.14
N ALA A 246 0.66 15.70 -8.32
CA ALA A 246 0.87 15.97 -6.90
C ALA A 246 1.30 14.74 -6.09
N ILE A 247 1.11 13.53 -6.62
CA ILE A 247 1.50 12.27 -5.96
C ILE A 247 2.95 11.96 -6.35
N SER A 248 3.78 11.78 -5.34
CA SER A 248 5.21 11.50 -5.47
C SER A 248 5.49 10.03 -5.78
N ALA A 249 4.81 9.12 -5.06
CA ALA A 249 5.00 7.68 -5.19
C ALA A 249 3.82 6.89 -4.60
N ILE A 250 3.70 5.63 -5.01
CA ILE A 250 2.90 4.62 -4.30
C ILE A 250 3.86 3.72 -3.52
N TRP A 251 3.61 3.56 -2.22
CA TRP A 251 4.28 2.57 -1.39
C TRP A 251 3.37 1.36 -1.20
N ALA A 252 3.63 0.33 -1.99
CA ALA A 252 2.93 -0.94 -1.95
C ALA A 252 3.48 -1.78 -0.81
N ILE A 253 2.63 -2.17 0.15
CA ILE A 253 3.05 -2.96 1.31
C ILE A 253 2.08 -4.12 1.55
N ASP A 254 2.57 -5.17 2.22
CA ASP A 254 1.77 -6.33 2.63
C ASP A 254 2.05 -6.66 4.10
N LEU A 255 1.65 -5.74 4.98
CA LEU A 255 1.90 -5.82 6.41
C LEU A 255 0.66 -6.34 7.15
N ASN A 256 0.81 -7.42 7.92
CA ASN A 256 -0.21 -7.89 8.86
C ASN A 256 0.34 -8.26 10.25
N GLY A 257 1.64 -8.07 10.46
CA GLY A 257 2.36 -8.39 11.69
C GLY A 257 2.83 -9.85 11.77
N SER A 258 2.75 -10.62 10.68
CA SER A 258 3.18 -12.02 10.68
C SER A 258 4.69 -12.19 10.44
N SER A 259 5.42 -11.11 10.19
CA SER A 259 6.89 -11.14 10.09
C SER A 259 7.57 -11.63 11.37
N ILE A 260 6.93 -11.48 12.53
CA ILE A 260 7.43 -12.01 13.82
C ILE A 260 7.49 -13.55 13.87
N ILE A 261 6.79 -14.23 12.95
CA ILE A 261 6.80 -15.69 12.78
C ILE A 261 7.36 -16.08 11.41
N ASP A 262 8.33 -15.32 10.93
CA ASP A 262 9.08 -15.54 9.68
C ASP A 262 8.22 -15.55 8.41
N THR A 263 7.03 -14.94 8.44
CA THR A 263 6.23 -14.72 7.23
C THR A 263 6.78 -13.53 6.46
N ILE A 264 6.93 -13.68 5.14
CA ILE A 264 7.41 -12.60 4.27
C ILE A 264 6.30 -11.55 4.12
N GLU A 265 6.62 -10.30 4.44
CA GLU A 265 5.77 -9.13 4.28
C GLU A 265 6.41 -8.17 3.27
N PRO A 266 6.32 -8.45 1.96
CA PRO A 266 7.07 -7.72 0.97
C PRO A 266 6.56 -6.29 0.81
N SER A 267 7.44 -5.44 0.31
CA SER A 267 7.14 -4.04 0.00
C SER A 267 7.81 -3.58 -1.29
N ALA A 268 7.18 -2.61 -1.94
CA ALA A 268 7.71 -1.97 -3.14
C ALA A 268 7.32 -0.49 -3.20
N VAL A 269 8.23 0.36 -3.70
CA VAL A 269 7.94 1.78 -4.00
C VAL A 269 7.90 1.97 -5.51
N ILE A 270 6.83 2.54 -6.01
CA ILE A 270 6.69 2.94 -7.42
C ILE A 270 6.73 4.46 -7.48
N HIS A 271 7.79 5.01 -8.06
CA HIS A 271 7.95 6.46 -8.21
C HIS A 271 7.11 7.00 -9.36
N ASN A 272 6.51 8.17 -9.15
CA ASN A 272 5.84 8.90 -10.22
C ASN A 272 6.88 9.72 -11.00
N PRO A 273 7.14 9.41 -12.29
CA PRO A 273 8.11 10.18 -13.10
C PRO A 273 7.69 11.64 -13.31
N ASN A 274 6.39 11.93 -13.18
CA ASN A 274 5.80 13.25 -13.37
C ASN A 274 5.49 13.96 -12.05
N ALA A 275 6.00 13.47 -10.91
CA ALA A 275 5.77 14.08 -9.61
C ALA A 275 6.27 15.53 -9.59
N LEU A 276 5.42 16.47 -9.14
CA LEU A 276 5.83 17.86 -8.85
C LEU A 276 6.89 17.89 -7.76
N ASN A 277 6.71 17.02 -6.76
CA ASN A 277 7.57 16.90 -5.59
C ASN A 277 8.00 15.43 -5.43
N PRO A 278 8.97 14.90 -6.19
CA PRO A 278 9.40 13.49 -6.09
C PRO A 278 10.13 13.19 -4.77
N ILE A 279 9.91 12.05 -4.12
CA ILE A 279 10.72 11.66 -2.96
C ILE A 279 12.08 11.11 -3.39
N PRO A 280 13.15 11.18 -2.57
CA PRO A 280 14.41 10.52 -2.89
C PRO A 280 14.26 9.00 -2.99
N LEU A 281 15.12 8.38 -3.80
CA LEU A 281 15.33 6.93 -3.77
C LEU A 281 15.84 6.50 -2.39
N ASP A 282 15.53 5.26 -2.00
CA ASP A 282 15.84 4.68 -0.69
C ASP A 282 15.24 5.47 0.50
N PHE A 283 14.30 6.40 0.26
CA PHE A 283 13.68 7.17 1.34
C PHE A 283 12.74 6.31 2.18
N LEU A 284 11.88 5.52 1.55
CA LEU A 284 10.95 4.63 2.24
C LEU A 284 11.59 3.24 2.44
N PRO A 285 11.37 2.57 3.58
CA PRO A 285 11.88 1.23 3.80
C PRO A 285 11.10 0.24 2.93
N ALA A 286 11.67 -0.12 1.79
CA ALA A 286 11.07 -1.07 0.86
C ALA A 286 12.08 -2.12 0.37
N ASP A 287 11.59 -3.31 0.02
CA ASP A 287 12.43 -4.37 -0.54
C ASP A 287 12.78 -4.13 -2.01
N ASN A 288 11.91 -3.42 -2.71
CA ASN A 288 12.06 -3.08 -4.10
C ASN A 288 11.67 -1.61 -4.33
N GLU A 289 12.36 -0.96 -5.25
CA GLU A 289 12.04 0.40 -5.66
C GLU A 289 12.07 0.46 -7.18
N TYR A 290 11.11 1.14 -7.79
CA TYR A 290 10.92 1.17 -9.24
C TYR A 290 10.81 2.61 -9.73
N VAL A 291 11.54 2.91 -10.80
CA VAL A 291 11.53 4.20 -11.49
C VAL A 291 11.13 4.00 -12.95
N ALA A 292 10.33 4.92 -13.48
CA ALA A 292 9.98 4.94 -14.89
C ALA A 292 10.96 5.84 -15.64
N ILE A 293 11.70 5.26 -16.59
CA ILE A 293 12.67 5.95 -17.44
C ILE A 293 11.99 6.24 -18.77
N GLN A 294 11.98 7.52 -19.17
CA GLN A 294 11.43 7.92 -20.46
C GLN A 294 12.31 7.38 -21.60
N GLU A 295 11.67 6.68 -22.55
CA GLU A 295 12.24 6.25 -23.83
C GLU A 295 11.51 6.94 -25.00
N GLU A 296 11.98 6.72 -26.24
CA GLU A 296 11.43 7.39 -27.45
C GLU A 296 9.90 7.26 -27.58
N ASN A 297 9.33 6.12 -27.18
CA ASN A 297 7.90 5.81 -27.37
C ASN A 297 7.16 5.43 -26.08
N GLY A 298 7.69 5.75 -24.90
CA GLY A 298 7.02 5.43 -23.65
C GLY A 298 7.93 5.47 -22.43
N TYR A 299 7.59 4.65 -21.43
CA TYR A 299 8.38 4.48 -20.22
C TYR A 299 8.82 3.04 -20.06
N LEU A 300 10.09 2.84 -19.71
CA LEU A 300 10.60 1.59 -19.19
C LEU A 300 10.56 1.65 -17.66
N LEU A 301 9.82 0.72 -17.03
CA LEU A 301 9.82 0.62 -15.57
C LEU A 301 10.98 -0.26 -15.11
N GLU A 302 11.99 0.35 -14.49
CA GLU A 302 13.17 -0.35 -14.00
C GLU A 302 13.15 -0.48 -12.48
N LYS A 303 13.60 -1.65 -12.00
CA LYS A 303 13.90 -1.85 -10.59
C LYS A 303 15.25 -1.19 -10.27
N VAL A 304 15.25 -0.26 -9.31
CA VAL A 304 16.45 0.38 -8.78
C VAL A 304 17.36 -0.69 -8.18
N ARG A 305 18.63 -0.68 -8.58
CA ARG A 305 19.65 -1.54 -7.96
C ARG A 305 20.01 -0.94 -6.60
N ALA A 306 19.83 -1.71 -5.53
CA ALA A 306 20.18 -1.28 -4.18
C ALA A 306 21.62 -0.75 -4.12
N LYS A 307 21.81 0.46 -3.59
CA LYS A 307 23.13 0.96 -3.22
C LYS A 307 23.51 0.32 -1.88
N HIS A 308 24.32 -0.73 -1.95
CA HIS A 308 24.92 -1.48 -0.83
C HIS A 308 23.99 -2.42 -0.05
N GLY A 309 24.51 -3.62 0.20
CA GLY A 309 23.84 -4.70 0.93
C GLY A 309 23.51 -4.29 2.36
N ARG A 310 22.34 -4.74 2.82
CA ARG A 310 22.02 -4.79 4.25
C ARG A 310 23.16 -5.57 4.92
N LEU A 311 23.88 -4.92 5.83
CA LEU A 311 24.67 -5.65 6.82
C LEU A 311 23.67 -6.47 7.64
N GLU A 312 23.86 -7.79 7.60
CA GLU A 312 23.17 -8.78 8.42
C GLU A 312 23.31 -8.48 9.92
#